data_AF-A0A077XX74-F1
#
_entry.id   AF-A0A077XX74-F1
#
_cell.length_a   1.000
_cell.length_b   1.000
_cell.length_c   1.000
_cell.angle_alpha   90.00
_cell.angle_beta   90.00
_cell.angle_gamma   90.00
#
_symmetry.space_group_name_H-M   'P 1'
#
loop_
_entity.id
_entity.type
_entity.pdbx_description
1 polymer ?
#
loop_
_entity_poly.entity_id
_entity_poly.type
_entity_poly.pdbx_seq_one_letter_code
_entity_poly.pdbx_strand_id
1 'polypeptide(L)'
;MITAIGTPVLLNEIKHIQAEAVGGDIDGSVIKNKVKASLIIERYTGIYTMDNATAEFIATSRLTEFVPLLFKAMNETGEDQVFIDRQATLFRYFDFLDKDQAIAILYGQLLSDDLTRAQFKIICKAISSSNLIDYDQVAKLLAGSLLAKKAVLKVLTLDKDWYSAQDIAYLYTWRGQGLVKLFLEVVIVK
;
A
#
# COMPACT_ATOMS: atom_id res chain seq x y z
N MET A 1 0.09 60.68 10.97
CA MET A 1 1.16 59.66 11.00
C MET A 1 0.71 58.60 11.98
N ILE A 2 0.32 57.41 11.52
CA ILE A 2 -0.15 56.31 12.38
C ILE A 2 0.92 55.22 12.35
N THR A 3 1.56 54.96 13.48
CA THR A 3 2.60 53.93 13.63
C THR A 3 1.93 52.65 14.09
N ALA A 4 1.83 51.65 13.21
CA ALA A 4 1.36 50.31 13.59
C ALA A 4 2.53 49.55 14.23
N ILE A 5 2.43 49.27 15.52
CA ILE A 5 3.38 48.40 16.24
C ILE A 5 2.87 46.97 16.08
N GLY A 6 3.44 46.24 15.10
CA GLY A 6 3.15 44.83 14.89
C GLY A 6 3.79 43.97 15.98
N THR A 7 2.98 43.14 16.64
CA THR A 7 3.46 42.09 17.55
C THR A 7 4.33 41.08 16.78
N PRO A 8 5.58 40.80 17.20
CA PRO A 8 6.40 39.81 16.52
C PRO A 8 5.84 38.40 16.76
N VAL A 9 5.59 37.67 15.67
CA VAL A 9 5.21 36.25 15.70
C VAL A 9 6.48 35.42 15.84
N LEU A 10 6.59 34.66 16.93
CA LEU A 10 7.66 33.69 17.13
C LEU A 10 7.45 32.50 16.19
N LEU A 11 8.29 32.39 15.17
CA LEU A 11 8.42 31.18 14.36
C LEU A 11 9.06 30.10 15.23
N ASN A 12 8.27 29.13 15.69
CA ASN A 12 8.84 27.92 16.25
C ASN A 12 9.70 27.24 15.18
N GLU A 13 10.96 26.98 15.51
CA GLU A 13 11.92 26.28 14.67
C GLU A 13 11.31 24.95 14.20
N ILE A 14 10.86 24.93 12.95
CA ILE A 14 10.46 23.71 12.27
C ILE A 14 11.72 22.86 12.21
N LYS A 15 11.75 21.76 12.99
CA LYS A 15 12.81 20.75 12.89
C LYS A 15 13.01 20.43 11.42
N HIS A 16 14.22 20.67 10.91
CA HIS A 16 14.62 20.32 9.55
C HIS A 16 14.26 18.86 9.27
N ILE A 17 13.16 18.64 8.55
CA ILE A 17 12.85 17.37 7.93
C ILE A 17 13.93 17.20 6.86
N GLN A 18 14.66 16.07 6.90
CA GLN A 18 15.63 15.73 5.88
C GLN A 18 14.92 15.75 4.54
N ALA A 19 15.27 16.72 3.70
CA ALA A 19 14.75 16.81 2.35
C ALA A 19 15.26 15.58 1.58
N GLU A 20 14.36 14.68 1.22
CA GLU A 20 14.63 13.76 0.12
C GLU A 20 15.05 14.59 -1.08
N ALA A 21 16.20 14.27 -1.67
CA ALA A 21 16.71 14.94 -2.85
C ALA A 21 15.78 14.61 -4.03
N VAL A 22 14.70 15.38 -4.18
CA VAL A 22 13.87 15.36 -5.38
C VAL A 22 14.66 16.10 -6.46
N GLY A 23 15.45 15.34 -7.21
CA GLY A 23 16.15 15.83 -8.40
C GLY A 23 15.14 16.23 -9.47
N GLY A 24 14.67 17.47 -9.43
CA GLY A 24 13.73 18.04 -10.39
C GLY A 24 13.25 19.40 -9.89
N ASP A 25 13.02 20.33 -10.81
CA ASP A 25 12.46 21.65 -10.50
C ASP A 25 11.13 21.46 -9.74
N ILE A 26 11.02 22.02 -8.53
CA ILE A 26 9.82 21.86 -7.71
C ILE A 26 8.73 22.77 -8.31
N ASP A 27 7.95 22.21 -9.23
CA ASP A 27 6.78 22.87 -9.79
C ASP A 27 5.78 23.22 -8.65
N GLY A 28 5.22 24.43 -8.68
CA GLY A 28 4.22 24.89 -7.71
C GLY A 28 2.98 23.98 -7.63
N SER A 29 2.73 23.20 -8.69
CA SER A 29 1.70 22.14 -8.69
C SER A 29 1.99 21.01 -7.67
N VAL A 30 3.26 20.61 -7.51
CA VAL A 30 3.69 19.57 -6.57
C VAL A 30 3.49 20.04 -5.14
N ILE A 31 3.88 21.29 -4.83
CA ILE A 31 3.67 21.90 -3.51
C ILE A 31 2.17 21.93 -3.18
N LYS A 32 1.33 22.37 -4.13
CA LYS A 32 -0.12 22.41 -3.94
C LYS A 32 -0.70 21.02 -3.64
N ASN A 33 -0.22 19.98 -4.33
CA ASN A 33 -0.67 18.61 -4.10
C ASN A 33 -0.23 18.07 -2.73
N LYS A 34 1.01 18.34 -2.29
CA LYS A 34 1.51 17.95 -0.96
C LYS A 34 0.77 18.65 0.18
N VAL A 35 0.46 19.95 0.03
CA VAL A 35 -0.36 20.70 0.99
C VAL A 35 -1.77 20.12 1.05
N LYS A 36 -2.39 19.84 -0.11
CA LYS A 36 -3.70 19.20 -0.17
C LYS A 36 -3.69 17.81 0.50
N ALA A 37 -2.65 17.01 0.28
CA ALA A 37 -2.52 15.70 0.92
C ALA A 37 -2.43 15.80 2.44
N SER A 38 -1.65 16.75 2.96
CA SER A 38 -1.54 17.00 4.40
C SER A 38 -2.90 17.33 5.02
N LEU A 39 -3.67 18.23 4.38
CA LEU A 39 -5.02 18.58 4.83
C LEU A 39 -6.00 17.40 4.79
N ILE A 40 -5.88 16.53 3.78
CA ILE A 40 -6.70 15.30 3.67
C ILE A 40 -6.36 14.35 4.83
N ILE A 41 -5.07 14.08 5.05
CA ILE A 41 -4.60 13.17 6.09
C ILE A 41 -5.02 13.64 7.49
N GLU A 42 -4.95 14.96 7.76
CA GLU A 42 -5.36 15.53 9.04
C GLU A 42 -6.88 15.46 9.26
N ARG A 43 -7.68 15.63 8.21
CA ARG A 43 -9.15 15.75 8.33
C ARG A 43 -9.89 14.42 8.24
N TYR A 44 -9.41 13.48 7.43
CA TYR A 44 -10.18 12.28 7.14
C TYR A 44 -9.94 11.18 8.15
N THR A 45 -11.03 10.81 8.83
CA THR A 45 -11.02 9.76 9.86
C THR A 45 -11.50 8.41 9.34
N GLY A 46 -12.22 8.38 8.21
CA GLY A 46 -12.55 7.15 7.49
C GLY A 46 -13.31 7.33 6.18
N ILE A 47 -13.62 6.24 5.49
CA ILE A 47 -14.23 6.17 4.15
C ILE A 47 -15.55 6.94 4.09
N TYR A 48 -16.42 6.83 5.09
CA TYR A 48 -17.73 7.51 5.10
C TYR A 48 -17.62 9.03 5.14
N THR A 49 -16.56 9.55 5.77
CA THR A 49 -16.35 11.01 5.88
C THR A 49 -15.80 11.63 4.61
N MET A 50 -15.28 10.80 3.69
CA MET A 50 -14.64 11.21 2.44
C MET A 50 -15.65 11.41 1.32
N ASP A 51 -15.51 12.43 0.49
CA ASP A 51 -16.29 12.55 -0.75
C ASP A 51 -15.61 11.80 -1.92
N ASN A 52 -16.36 11.57 -3.01
CA ASN A 52 -15.85 10.81 -4.14
C ASN A 52 -14.69 11.54 -4.86
N ALA A 53 -14.69 12.88 -4.86
CA ALA A 53 -13.63 13.68 -5.47
C ALA A 53 -12.30 13.54 -4.72
N THR A 54 -12.35 13.44 -3.39
CA THR A 54 -11.18 13.18 -2.55
C THR A 54 -10.68 11.77 -2.78
N ALA A 55 -11.56 10.77 -2.83
CA ALA A 55 -11.15 9.39 -3.10
C ALA A 55 -10.43 9.24 -4.45
N GLU A 56 -10.96 9.88 -5.50
CA GLU A 56 -10.34 9.90 -6.82
C GLU A 56 -9.00 10.64 -6.82
N PHE A 57 -8.91 11.77 -6.09
CA PHE A 57 -7.66 12.50 -5.94
C PHE A 57 -6.59 11.63 -5.25
N ILE A 58 -6.93 10.94 -4.17
CA ILE A 58 -6.01 10.03 -3.48
C ILE A 58 -5.54 8.96 -4.45
N ALA A 59 -6.46 8.26 -5.12
CA ALA A 59 -6.18 7.16 -6.03
C ALA A 59 -5.22 7.57 -7.17
N THR A 60 -5.40 8.77 -7.73
CA THR A 60 -4.64 9.20 -8.92
C THR A 60 -3.39 10.00 -8.60
N SER A 61 -3.22 10.47 -7.35
CA SER A 61 -2.15 11.40 -6.96
C SER A 61 -0.74 10.84 -6.98
N ARG A 62 -0.58 9.51 -6.85
CA ARG A 62 0.71 8.81 -6.65
C ARG A 62 1.50 9.24 -5.40
N LEU A 63 0.88 9.98 -4.49
CA LEU A 63 1.52 10.47 -3.28
C LEU A 63 1.63 9.36 -2.23
N THR A 64 2.84 9.05 -1.78
CA THR A 64 3.11 7.98 -0.79
C THR A 64 2.59 8.32 0.60
N GLU A 65 2.34 9.60 0.87
CA GLU A 65 1.78 10.09 2.12
C GLU A 65 0.38 9.53 2.41
N PHE A 66 -0.34 9.04 1.39
CA PHE A 66 -1.66 8.42 1.57
C PHE A 66 -1.62 6.95 2.00
N VAL A 67 -0.45 6.29 1.94
CA VAL A 67 -0.33 4.86 2.29
C VAL A 67 -0.90 4.52 3.67
N PRO A 68 -0.61 5.27 4.76
CA PRO A 68 -1.20 4.99 6.07
C PRO A 68 -2.73 5.10 6.08
N LEU A 69 -3.29 6.07 5.35
CA LEU A 69 -4.73 6.27 5.24
C LEU A 69 -5.38 5.11 4.49
N LEU A 70 -4.76 4.61 3.42
CA LEU A 70 -5.25 3.44 2.67
C LEU A 70 -5.29 2.20 3.55
N PHE A 71 -4.24 1.94 4.34
CA PHE A 71 -4.23 0.79 5.26
C PHE A 71 -5.21 0.93 6.41
N LYS A 72 -5.48 2.16 6.87
CA LYS A 72 -6.56 2.42 7.81
C LYS A 72 -7.92 2.10 7.18
N ALA A 73 -8.16 2.55 5.96
CA ALA A 73 -9.38 2.31 5.20
C ALA A 73 -9.62 0.81 4.90
N MET A 74 -8.56 -0.01 4.84
CA MET A 74 -8.67 -1.48 4.74
C MET A 74 -9.30 -2.15 5.97
N ASN A 75 -9.18 -1.52 7.14
CA ASN A 75 -9.74 -2.05 8.38
C ASN A 75 -11.19 -1.60 8.61
N GLU A 76 -11.68 -0.67 7.81
CA GLU A 76 -13.06 -0.21 7.90
C GLU A 76 -14.01 -1.22 7.27
N THR A 77 -15.20 -1.32 7.84
CA THR A 77 -16.28 -2.19 7.36
C THR A 77 -17.48 -1.36 7.02
N GLY A 78 -18.02 -1.56 5.83
CA GLY A 78 -19.27 -1.00 5.37
C GLY A 78 -19.86 -1.92 4.31
N GLU A 79 -21.18 -1.99 4.26
CA GLU A 79 -21.93 -2.92 3.40
C GLU A 79 -22.74 -2.21 2.33
N ASP A 80 -22.94 -0.89 2.46
CA ASP A 80 -23.63 -0.12 1.44
C ASP A 80 -22.74 0.09 0.20
N GLN A 81 -23.41 0.28 -0.94
CA GLN A 81 -22.74 0.43 -2.22
C GLN A 81 -21.77 1.63 -2.24
N VAL A 82 -22.08 2.72 -1.53
CA VAL A 82 -21.22 3.91 -1.50
C VAL A 82 -19.89 3.59 -0.82
N PHE A 83 -19.92 2.84 0.29
CA PHE A 83 -18.70 2.36 0.93
C PHE A 83 -17.89 1.46 0.01
N ILE A 84 -18.52 0.46 -0.62
CA ILE A 84 -17.87 -0.51 -1.50
C ILE A 84 -17.20 0.18 -2.68
N ASP A 85 -17.91 1.11 -3.33
CA ASP A 85 -17.40 1.85 -4.49
C ASP A 85 -16.23 2.74 -4.10
N ARG A 86 -16.35 3.47 -2.98
CA ARG A 86 -15.28 4.37 -2.53
C ARG A 86 -14.04 3.59 -2.07
N GLN A 87 -14.23 2.46 -1.41
CA GLN A 87 -13.14 1.55 -1.05
C GLN A 87 -12.44 1.01 -2.31
N ALA A 88 -13.20 0.61 -3.33
CA ALA A 88 -12.64 0.18 -4.61
C ALA A 88 -11.85 1.31 -5.29
N THR A 89 -12.37 2.54 -5.33
CA THR A 89 -11.66 3.70 -5.86
C THR A 89 -10.35 3.94 -5.12
N LEU A 90 -10.35 3.92 -3.78
CA LEU A 90 -9.13 4.11 -2.99
C LEU A 90 -8.06 3.07 -3.32
N PHE A 91 -8.43 1.80 -3.53
CA PHE A 91 -7.43 0.77 -3.84
C PHE A 91 -6.95 0.75 -5.28
N ARG A 92 -7.62 1.46 -6.20
CA ARG A 92 -7.03 1.78 -7.52
C ARG A 92 -5.77 2.62 -7.41
N TYR A 93 -5.48 3.21 -6.24
CA TYR A 93 -4.21 3.85 -5.95
C TYR A 93 -3.00 3.04 -6.41
N PHE A 94 -3.01 1.71 -6.16
CA PHE A 94 -1.90 0.84 -6.53
C PHE A 94 -1.76 0.65 -8.05
N ASP A 95 -2.82 0.90 -8.84
CA ASP A 95 -2.78 0.88 -10.30
C ASP A 95 -2.04 2.12 -10.86
N PHE A 96 -2.02 3.22 -10.11
CA PHE A 96 -1.40 4.47 -10.54
C PHE A 96 0.04 4.64 -10.06
N LEU A 97 0.50 3.87 -9.07
CA LEU A 97 1.88 3.89 -8.60
C LEU A 97 2.85 3.23 -9.60
N ASP A 98 4.12 3.59 -9.49
CA ASP A 98 5.20 2.82 -10.11
C ASP A 98 5.18 1.38 -9.59
N LYS A 99 5.34 0.41 -10.50
CA LYS A 99 5.20 -1.02 -10.19
C LYS A 99 6.06 -1.44 -8.99
N ASP A 100 7.31 -1.01 -8.97
CA ASP A 100 8.26 -1.34 -7.90
C ASP A 100 7.84 -0.74 -6.55
N GLN A 101 7.27 0.47 -6.56
CA GLN A 101 6.74 1.10 -5.35
C GLN A 101 5.51 0.36 -4.84
N ALA A 102 4.57 0.02 -5.73
CA ALA A 102 3.37 -0.74 -5.36
C ALA A 102 3.73 -2.11 -4.78
N ILE A 103 4.68 -2.82 -5.40
CA ILE A 103 5.23 -4.10 -4.90
C ILE A 103 5.86 -3.90 -3.52
N ALA A 104 6.73 -2.88 -3.35
CA ALA A 104 7.40 -2.63 -2.09
C ALA A 104 6.40 -2.36 -0.95
N ILE A 105 5.37 -1.55 -1.18
CA ILE A 105 4.34 -1.23 -0.18
C ILE A 105 3.50 -2.47 0.16
N LEU A 106 2.96 -3.16 -0.84
CA LEU A 106 2.03 -4.28 -0.62
C LEU A 106 2.73 -5.48 0.02
N TYR A 107 3.89 -5.89 -0.50
CA TYR A 107 4.63 -7.01 0.07
C TYR A 107 5.32 -6.67 1.38
N GLY A 108 5.77 -5.42 1.56
CA GLY A 108 6.26 -4.94 2.86
C GLY A 108 5.20 -5.12 3.96
N GLN A 109 3.94 -4.82 3.65
CA GLN A 109 2.85 -5.01 4.59
C GLN A 109 2.49 -6.49 4.81
N LEU A 110 2.59 -7.36 3.80
CA LEU A 110 2.41 -8.81 3.98
C LEU A 110 3.49 -9.46 4.85
N LEU A 111 4.67 -8.83 4.94
CA LEU A 111 5.76 -9.27 5.82
C LEU A 111 5.62 -8.77 7.26
N SER A 112 4.64 -7.90 7.55
CA SER A 112 4.40 -7.40 8.91
C SER A 112 3.64 -8.42 9.76
N ASP A 113 4.01 -8.51 11.04
CA ASP A 113 3.41 -9.45 11.99
C ASP A 113 2.04 -9.00 12.54
N ASP A 114 1.64 -7.76 12.31
CA ASP A 114 0.41 -7.13 12.83
C ASP A 114 -0.77 -7.10 11.83
N LEU A 115 -0.66 -7.85 10.73
CA LEU A 115 -1.62 -7.82 9.64
C LEU A 115 -2.99 -8.41 10.02
N THR A 116 -4.06 -7.62 9.89
CA THR A 116 -5.42 -8.13 10.09
C THR A 116 -5.88 -9.03 8.94
N ARG A 117 -6.84 -9.93 9.20
CA ARG A 117 -7.44 -10.78 8.14
C ARG A 117 -8.07 -9.96 7.01
N ALA A 118 -8.65 -8.79 7.35
CA ALA A 118 -9.24 -7.88 6.37
C ALA A 118 -8.17 -7.26 5.47
N GLN A 119 -7.11 -6.70 6.06
CA GLN A 119 -5.96 -6.16 5.32
C GLN A 119 -5.35 -7.21 4.42
N PHE A 120 -5.09 -8.43 4.93
CA PHE A 120 -4.60 -9.54 4.13
C PHE A 120 -5.47 -9.81 2.90
N LYS A 121 -6.80 -9.90 3.08
CA LYS A 121 -7.72 -10.18 1.97
C LYS A 121 -7.66 -9.08 0.92
N ILE A 122 -7.59 -7.82 1.34
CA ILE A 122 -7.56 -6.67 0.45
C ILE A 122 -6.22 -6.55 -0.27
N ILE A 123 -5.09 -6.73 0.43
CA ILE A 123 -3.75 -6.69 -0.18
C ILE A 123 -3.60 -7.77 -1.23
N CYS A 124 -3.99 -9.02 -0.95
CA CYS A 124 -3.98 -10.07 -1.97
C CYS A 124 -4.87 -9.73 -3.18
N LYS A 125 -6.00 -9.05 -2.95
CA LYS A 125 -6.87 -8.57 -4.04
C LYS A 125 -6.16 -7.50 -4.87
N ALA A 126 -5.55 -6.51 -4.24
CA ALA A 126 -4.78 -5.46 -4.92
C ALA A 126 -3.64 -6.06 -5.76
N ILE A 127 -2.85 -6.98 -5.20
CA ILE A 127 -1.77 -7.68 -5.94
C ILE A 127 -2.33 -8.38 -7.18
N SER A 128 -3.47 -9.07 -7.04
CA SER A 128 -4.09 -9.80 -8.15
C SER A 128 -4.67 -8.87 -9.23
N SER A 129 -5.41 -7.84 -8.82
CA SER A 129 -6.12 -6.95 -9.75
C SER A 129 -5.19 -6.04 -10.53
N SER A 130 -4.02 -5.72 -9.96
CA SER A 130 -3.02 -4.85 -10.58
C SER A 130 -1.86 -5.62 -11.25
N ASN A 131 -1.96 -6.95 -11.35
CA ASN A 131 -0.91 -7.84 -11.89
C ASN A 131 0.50 -7.58 -11.27
N LEU A 132 0.54 -7.48 -9.93
CA LEU A 132 1.75 -7.17 -9.14
C LEU A 132 2.39 -8.42 -8.51
N ILE A 133 2.23 -9.58 -9.14
CA ILE A 133 2.84 -10.81 -8.62
C ILE A 133 4.36 -10.73 -8.80
N ASP A 134 5.10 -10.87 -7.70
CA ASP A 134 6.55 -10.79 -7.66
C ASP A 134 7.11 -12.04 -6.95
N TYR A 135 7.80 -12.90 -7.70
CA TYR A 135 8.24 -14.18 -7.16
C TYR A 135 9.44 -14.07 -6.21
N ASP A 136 10.25 -13.02 -6.33
CA ASP A 136 11.32 -12.76 -5.36
C ASP A 136 10.72 -12.40 -3.99
N GLN A 137 9.67 -11.58 -3.95
CA GLN A 137 8.94 -11.27 -2.73
C GLN A 137 8.15 -12.46 -2.19
N VAL A 138 7.56 -13.28 -3.08
CA VAL A 138 6.91 -14.54 -2.69
C VAL A 138 7.90 -15.48 -2.00
N ALA A 139 9.14 -15.58 -2.51
CA ALA A 139 10.18 -16.38 -1.88
C ALA A 139 10.48 -15.92 -0.44
N LYS A 140 10.54 -14.59 -0.22
CA LYS A 140 10.73 -14.01 1.13
C LYS A 140 9.55 -14.35 2.06
N LEU A 141 8.32 -14.23 1.57
CA LEU A 141 7.13 -14.58 2.34
C LEU A 141 7.09 -16.08 2.69
N LEU A 142 7.56 -16.97 1.79
CA LEU A 142 7.67 -18.41 2.05
C LEU A 142 8.69 -18.74 3.15
N ALA A 143 9.70 -17.90 3.33
CA ALA A 143 10.68 -18.02 4.41
C ALA A 143 10.19 -17.40 5.74
N GLY A 144 9.07 -16.68 5.71
CA GLY A 144 8.53 -15.95 6.85
C GLY A 144 7.61 -16.75 7.77
N SER A 145 6.74 -16.03 8.49
CA SER A 145 5.76 -16.60 9.43
C SER A 145 4.73 -17.50 8.73
N LEU A 146 4.04 -18.37 9.49
CA LEU A 146 2.95 -19.18 8.93
C LEU A 146 1.85 -18.32 8.26
N LEU A 147 1.62 -17.10 8.75
CA LEU A 147 0.68 -16.16 8.12
C LEU A 147 1.19 -15.69 6.74
N ALA A 148 2.47 -15.31 6.64
CA ALA A 148 3.11 -14.95 5.38
C ALA A 148 3.11 -16.11 4.38
N LYS A 149 3.41 -17.33 4.85
CA LYS A 149 3.33 -18.55 4.04
C LYS A 149 1.89 -18.79 3.52
N LYS A 150 0.86 -18.56 4.35
CA LYS A 150 -0.55 -18.61 3.90
C LYS A 150 -0.88 -17.52 2.88
N ALA A 151 -0.29 -16.33 2.98
CA ALA A 151 -0.37 -15.27 1.96
C ALA A 151 0.10 -15.77 0.60
N VAL A 152 1.26 -16.41 0.61
CA VAL A 152 1.87 -16.95 -0.59
C VAL A 152 0.97 -17.96 -1.27
N LEU A 153 0.35 -18.88 -0.54
CA LEU A 153 -0.54 -19.87 -1.17
C LEU A 153 -1.65 -19.19 -1.97
N LYS A 154 -2.21 -18.09 -1.45
CA LYS A 154 -3.22 -17.32 -2.17
C LYS A 154 -2.63 -16.58 -3.38
N VAL A 155 -1.42 -16.03 -3.27
CA VAL A 155 -0.72 -15.39 -4.40
C VAL A 155 -0.35 -16.40 -5.48
N LEU A 156 0.11 -17.60 -5.13
CA LEU A 156 0.47 -18.67 -6.07
C LEU A 156 -0.73 -19.30 -6.79
N THR A 157 -1.95 -19.14 -6.26
CA THR A 157 -3.18 -19.53 -6.98
C THR A 157 -3.62 -18.52 -8.04
N LEU A 158 -2.97 -17.35 -8.09
CA LEU A 158 -3.23 -16.34 -9.10
C LEU A 158 -2.36 -16.61 -10.34
N ASP A 159 -2.85 -16.18 -11.49
CA ASP A 159 -2.13 -16.26 -12.76
C ASP A 159 -1.57 -14.87 -13.15
N LYS A 160 -0.44 -14.84 -13.83
CA LYS A 160 0.16 -13.63 -14.42
C LYS A 160 -0.12 -13.61 -15.91
N ASP A 161 -0.33 -12.42 -16.46
CA ASP A 161 -0.48 -12.24 -17.91
C ASP A 161 0.75 -12.73 -18.70
N TRP A 162 1.94 -12.62 -18.10
CA TRP A 162 3.19 -13.12 -18.68
C TRP A 162 4.17 -13.57 -17.60
N TYR A 163 4.95 -14.59 -17.94
CA TYR A 163 5.95 -15.19 -17.07
C TYR A 163 7.34 -14.99 -17.65
N SER A 164 8.26 -14.48 -16.82
CA SER A 164 9.67 -14.46 -17.16
C SER A 164 10.30 -15.86 -17.03
N ALA A 165 11.48 -16.08 -17.62
CA ALA A 165 12.22 -17.34 -17.41
C ALA A 165 12.57 -17.57 -15.93
N GLN A 166 12.84 -16.48 -15.19
CA GLN A 166 13.10 -16.52 -13.75
C GLN A 166 11.83 -16.90 -12.96
N ASP A 167 10.68 -16.35 -13.35
CA ASP A 167 9.38 -16.69 -12.75
C ASP A 167 9.12 -18.20 -12.88
N ILE A 168 9.36 -18.74 -14.08
CA ILE A 168 9.21 -20.18 -14.36
C ILE A 168 10.16 -21.01 -13.50
N ALA A 169 11.41 -20.58 -13.33
CA ALA A 169 12.39 -21.27 -12.48
C ALA A 169 11.95 -21.31 -11.01
N TYR A 170 11.38 -20.22 -10.49
CA TYR A 170 10.78 -20.19 -9.16
C TYR A 170 9.64 -21.20 -9.01
N LEU A 171 8.70 -21.19 -9.95
CA LEU A 171 7.55 -22.10 -9.94
C LEU A 171 7.96 -23.58 -10.02
N TYR A 172 8.99 -23.91 -10.80
CA TYR A 172 9.56 -25.26 -10.82
C TYR A 172 10.13 -25.67 -9.47
N THR A 173 10.82 -24.76 -8.77
CA THR A 173 11.40 -25.01 -7.45
C THR A 173 10.32 -25.33 -6.41
N TRP A 174 9.16 -24.67 -6.50
CA TRP A 174 8.03 -24.88 -5.60
C TRP A 174 7.03 -25.92 -6.10
N ARG A 175 7.35 -26.70 -7.15
CA ARG A 175 6.42 -27.72 -7.63
C ARG A 175 6.41 -28.94 -6.68
N GLY A 176 5.21 -29.42 -6.35
CA GLY A 176 5.01 -30.68 -5.63
C GLY A 176 5.68 -30.70 -4.25
N GLN A 177 6.59 -31.65 -4.01
CA GLN A 177 7.28 -31.77 -2.72
C GLN A 177 8.14 -30.55 -2.36
N GLY A 178 8.55 -29.73 -3.34
CA GLY A 178 9.29 -28.49 -3.08
C GLY A 178 8.50 -27.53 -2.19
N LEU A 179 7.21 -27.32 -2.49
CA LEU A 179 6.33 -26.48 -1.68
C LEU A 179 6.00 -27.14 -0.33
N VAL A 180 5.71 -28.44 -0.30
CA VAL A 180 5.34 -29.15 0.95
C VAL A 180 6.43 -29.01 2.01
N LYS A 181 7.71 -29.07 1.62
CA LYS A 181 8.85 -28.90 2.54
C LYS A 181 8.93 -27.51 3.20
N LEU A 182 8.25 -26.51 2.65
CA LEU A 182 8.20 -25.15 3.22
C LEU A 182 7.13 -25.03 4.33
N PHE A 183 6.23 -26.02 4.46
CA PHE A 183 5.09 -26.04 5.39
C PHE A 183 5.17 -27.21 6.40
N LEU A 184 6.36 -27.60 6.83
CA LEU A 184 6.54 -28.70 7.81
C LEU A 184 5.72 -28.49 9.09
N GLU A 185 5.54 -27.24 9.52
CA GLU A 185 4.73 -26.84 10.68
C GLU A 185 3.25 -27.25 10.57
N VAL A 186 2.72 -27.44 9.36
CA VAL A 186 1.32 -27.83 9.10
C VAL A 186 1.18 -29.35 8.97
N VAL A 187 2.25 -30.04 8.59
CA VAL A 187 2.27 -31.50 8.36
C VAL A 187 2.39 -32.28 9.68
N ILE A 188 2.82 -31.63 10.77
CA ILE A 188 2.84 -32.22 12.12
C ILE A 188 1.46 -32.03 12.77
N VAL A 189 0.46 -32.75 12.28
CA VAL A 189 -0.72 -33.08 13.09
C VAL A 189 -0.41 -34.43 13.74
N LYS A 190 -0.08 -34.40 15.03
CA LYS A 190 -0.14 -35.60 15.88
C LYS A 190 -1.57 -35.77 16.38
#